data_AF-A0A2K1QDF4-F1
#
_entry.id   AF-A0A2K1QDF4-F1
#
_cell.length_a   1.000
_cell.length_b   1.000
_cell.length_c   1.000
_cell.angle_alpha   90.00
_cell.angle_beta   90.00
_cell.angle_gamma   90.00
#
_symmetry.space_group_name_H-M   'P 1'
#
loop_
_entity.id
_entity.type
_entity.pdbx_description
1 polymer ?
#
loop_
_entity_poly.entity_id
_entity_poly.type
_entity_poly.pdbx_seq_one_letter_code
_entity_poly.pdbx_strand_id
1 'polypeptide(L)'
;MGKYYYVNTKAGSAGVYRVHTAHCPSLPSLNDRFFLGTFYAPLDAIKQARKYYAYAEGCKTCCPQRKNKEKIIKNQSVTTIMPSC
;
A
#
# COMPACT_ATOMS: atom_id res chain seq x y z
N MET A 1 -2.76 12.04 3.88
CA MET A 1 -1.64 12.03 4.83
C MET A 1 -0.84 10.75 4.66
N GLY A 2 0.49 10.85 4.59
CA GLY A 2 1.38 9.68 4.46
C GLY A 2 1.39 8.85 5.75
N LYS A 3 1.63 7.54 5.63
CA LYS A 3 1.76 6.61 6.76
C LYS A 3 3.22 6.20 6.91
N TYR A 4 3.65 5.99 8.15
CA TYR A 4 4.96 5.43 8.47
C TYR A 4 4.95 3.92 8.25
N TYR A 5 5.88 3.43 7.44
CA TYR A 5 6.04 2.03 7.11
C TYR A 5 7.34 1.47 7.69
N TYR A 6 7.25 0.25 8.21
CA TYR A 6 8.34 -0.50 8.81
C TYR A 6 8.37 -1.89 8.19
N VAL A 7 9.55 -2.40 7.88
CA VAL A 7 9.73 -3.81 7.49
C VAL A 7 10.27 -4.59 8.67
N ASN A 8 9.85 -5.83 8.86
CA ASN A 8 10.53 -6.68 9.83
C ASN A 8 11.97 -6.97 9.37
N THR A 9 12.93 -7.11 10.28
CA THR A 9 14.29 -7.58 9.94
C THR A 9 14.42 -9.09 10.10
N LYS A 10 13.52 -9.70 10.87
CA LYS A 10 13.38 -11.15 10.97
C LYS A 10 12.37 -11.63 9.96
N ALA A 11 12.83 -12.42 8.99
CA ALA A 11 11.95 -13.10 8.07
C ALA A 11 10.93 -13.95 8.84
N GLY A 12 9.66 -13.93 8.43
CA GLY A 12 8.62 -14.79 9.02
C GLY A 12 8.92 -16.27 8.77
N SER A 13 8.04 -17.17 9.21
CA SER A 13 8.22 -18.63 9.09
C SER A 13 8.50 -19.14 7.66
N ALA A 14 8.17 -18.36 6.63
CA ALA A 14 8.39 -18.68 5.23
C ALA A 14 9.59 -17.94 4.59
N GLY A 15 10.42 -17.24 5.36
CA GLY A 15 11.53 -16.45 4.81
C GLY A 15 11.12 -15.11 4.20
N VAL A 16 9.85 -14.71 4.37
CA VAL A 16 9.31 -13.45 3.80
C VAL A 16 9.39 -12.30 4.80
N TYR A 17 9.73 -11.13 4.28
CA TYR A 17 9.80 -9.88 5.03
C TYR A 17 8.49 -9.12 4.86
N ARG A 18 7.78 -8.83 5.96
CA ARG A 18 6.49 -8.14 5.90
C ARG A 18 6.62 -6.67 6.26
N VAL A 19 5.99 -5.84 5.45
CA VAL A 19 5.86 -4.39 5.66
C VAL A 19 4.59 -4.10 6.46
N HIS A 20 4.76 -3.43 7.58
CA HIS A 20 3.75 -3.05 8.56
C HIS A 20 3.68 -1.52 8.70
N THR A 21 2.55 -0.99 9.17
CA THR A 21 2.43 0.43 9.56
C THR A 21 2.74 0.62 11.04
N ALA A 22 2.97 1.86 11.48
CA ALA A 22 3.18 2.19 12.90
C ALA A 22 2.08 1.65 13.85
N HIS A 23 0.85 1.53 13.34
CA HIS A 23 -0.33 1.11 14.10
C HIS A 23 -0.74 -0.35 13.83
N CYS A 24 0.17 -1.19 13.31
CA CYS A 24 -0.12 -2.58 13.00
C CYS A 24 -0.12 -3.42 14.31
N PRO A 25 -1.13 -4.27 14.58
CA PRO A 25 -1.15 -5.11 15.79
C PRO A 25 -0.07 -6.21 15.77
N SER A 26 0.37 -6.61 14.57
CA SER A 26 1.44 -7.59 14.36
C SER A 26 2.80 -6.92 14.12
N LEU A 27 2.98 -5.67 14.57
CA LEU A 27 4.24 -4.94 14.40
C LEU A 27 5.31 -5.56 15.32
N PRO A 28 6.45 -6.01 14.78
CA PRO A 28 7.55 -6.53 15.59
C PRO A 28 8.16 -5.46 16.52
N SER A 29 8.91 -5.94 17.51
CA SER A 29 9.66 -5.11 18.46
C SER A 29 10.59 -4.12 17.76
N LEU A 30 10.95 -3.03 18.44
CA LEU A 30 11.85 -2.00 17.93
C LEU A 30 13.17 -2.53 17.37
N ASN A 31 13.71 -3.60 17.97
CA ASN A 31 14.97 -4.22 17.54
C ASN A 31 14.82 -5.07 16.26
N ASP A 32 13.61 -5.54 15.96
CA ASP A 32 13.32 -6.48 14.87
C ASP A 32 12.55 -5.80 13.73
N ARG A 33 12.60 -4.46 13.66
CA ARG A 33 11.95 -3.65 12.64
C ARG A 33 12.89 -2.59 12.08
N PHE A 34 12.83 -2.40 10.78
CA PHE A 34 13.58 -1.38 10.06
C PHE A 34 12.62 -0.35 9.49
N PHE A 35 12.93 0.94 9.68
CA PHE A 35 12.11 2.03 9.19
C PHE A 35 12.37 2.26 7.70
N LEU A 36 11.32 2.14 6.88
CA LEU A 36 11.43 2.36 5.43
C LEU A 36 11.24 3.83 5.04
N GLY A 37 10.37 4.54 5.77
CA GLY A 37 9.97 5.90 5.44
C GLY A 37 8.46 6.12 5.51
N THR A 38 8.05 7.33 5.15
CA THR A 38 6.66 7.74 5.00
C THR A 38 6.21 7.61 3.56
N PHE A 39 5.17 6.81 3.33
CA PHE A 39 4.59 6.62 2.00
C PHE A 39 3.10 6.93 2.02
N TYR A 40 2.59 7.40 0.89
CA TYR A 40 1.15 7.56 0.69
C TYR A 40 0.50 6.27 0.23
N ALA A 41 1.20 5.52 -0.62
CA ALA A 41 0.74 4.23 -1.11
C ALA A 41 1.50 3.08 -0.42
N PRO A 42 0.80 2.03 0.03
CA PRO A 42 1.44 0.84 0.57
C PRO A 42 2.33 0.13 -0.46
N LEU A 43 1.98 0.23 -1.74
CA LEU A 43 2.75 -0.35 -2.85
C LEU A 43 4.15 0.26 -2.96
N ASP A 44 4.28 1.57 -2.77
CA ASP A 44 5.57 2.24 -2.83
C ASP A 44 6.46 1.86 -1.65
N ALA A 45 5.88 1.69 -0.46
CA ALA A 45 6.60 1.17 0.70
C ALA A 45 7.15 -0.25 0.44
N ILE A 46 6.35 -1.13 -0.18
CA ILE A 46 6.79 -2.50 -0.53
C ILE A 46 7.90 -2.46 -1.59
N LYS A 47 7.78 -1.61 -2.62
CA LYS A 47 8.83 -1.44 -3.63
C LYS A 47 10.14 -0.98 -3.01
N GLN A 48 10.09 -0.04 -2.06
CA GLN A 48 11.28 0.41 -1.35
C GLN A 48 11.86 -0.72 -0.49
N ALA A 49 11.03 -1.47 0.23
CA ALA A 49 11.48 -2.63 1.01
C ALA A 49 12.15 -3.69 0.13
N ARG A 50 11.66 -3.91 -1.09
CA ARG A 50 12.23 -4.86 -2.06
C ARG A 50 13.64 -4.53 -2.52
N LYS A 51 14.06 -3.26 -2.41
CA LYS A 51 15.45 -2.87 -2.69
C LYS A 51 16.43 -3.39 -1.65
N TYR A 52 15.97 -3.58 -0.41
CA TYR A 52 16.78 -4.10 0.70
C TYR A 52 16.56 -5.61 0.89
N TYR A 53 15.32 -6.07 0.75
CA TYR A 53 14.90 -7.44 0.98
C TYR A 53 14.15 -7.97 -0.24
N ALA A 54 14.78 -8.82 -1.05
CA ALA A 54 14.18 -9.35 -2.29
C ALA A 54 12.77 -9.97 -2.06
N TYR A 55 12.58 -10.62 -0.91
CA TYR A 55 11.32 -11.25 -0.49
C TYR A 55 10.48 -10.35 0.44
N ALA A 56 10.36 -9.06 0.12
CA ALA A 56 9.47 -8.15 0.86
C ALA A 56 8.03 -8.16 0.31
N GLU A 57 7.07 -8.32 1.22
CA GLU A 57 5.63 -8.33 0.99
C GLU A 57 4.88 -7.35 1.92
N GLY A 58 3.72 -6.88 1.48
CA GLY A 58 2.85 -6.04 2.31
C GLY A 58 2.01 -6.86 3.28
N CYS A 59 1.91 -6.43 4.54
CA CYS A 59 0.97 -7.02 5.47
C CYS A 59 -0.48 -6.78 5.01
N LYS A 60 -1.32 -7.82 4.98
CA LYS A 60 -2.70 -7.74 4.46
C LYS A 60 -3.58 -6.76 5.24
N THR A 61 -3.34 -6.58 6.53
CA THR A 61 -4.08 -5.66 7.40
C THR A 61 -3.63 -4.21 7.20
N CYS A 62 -2.33 -4.00 7.05
CA CYS A 62 -1.71 -2.67 6.98
C CYS A 62 -1.64 -2.12 5.54
N CYS A 63 -1.72 -3.02 4.56
CA CYS A 63 -1.82 -2.77 3.13
C CYS A 63 -3.07 -3.49 2.56
N PRO A 64 -4.30 -3.04 2.89
CA PRO A 64 -5.48 -3.58 2.23
C PRO A 64 -5.36 -3.29 0.74
N GLN A 65 -5.28 -4.33 -0.08
CA GLN A 65 -5.39 -4.16 -1.52
C GLN A 65 -6.78 -3.59 -1.78
N ARG A 66 -6.84 -2.29 -2.07
CA ARG A 66 -8.06 -1.70 -2.61
C ARG A 66 -8.21 -2.35 -3.98
N LYS A 67 -9.02 -3.41 -4.06
CA LYS A 67 -9.66 -3.78 -5.30
C LYS A 67 -10.37 -2.50 -5.72
N ASN A 68 -9.93 -1.88 -6.81
CA ASN A 68 -10.68 -0.78 -7.39
C ASN A 68 -12.10 -1.29 -7.60
N LYS A 69 -13.03 -0.86 -6.74
CA LYS A 69 -14.40 -0.68 -7.19
C LYS A 69 -14.28 0.51 -8.12
N GLU A 70 -14.01 0.21 -9.38
CA GLU A 70 -14.18 1.13 -10.49
C GLU A 70 -15.64 1.58 -10.41
N LYS A 71 -15.89 2.69 -9.71
CA LYS A 71 -17.11 3.44 -9.92
C LYS A 71 -16.93 4.08 -11.28
N ILE A 72 -17.35 3.34 -12.31
CA ILE A 72 -17.68 3.88 -13.63
C ILE A 72 -18.79 4.91 -13.38
N ILE A 73 -18.42 6.15 -13.07
CA ILE A 73 -19.32 7.30 -13.17
C ILE A 73 -18.75 8.13 -14.31
N LYS A 74 -19.22 7.85 -15.52
CA LYS A 74 -19.21 8.81 -16.63
C LYS A 74 -20.59 8.84 -17.28
N ASN A 75 -21.60 9.16 -16.46
CA ASN A 75 -22.85 9.71 -16.96
C ASN A 75 -22.79 11.22 -16.71
N GLN A 76 -22.24 11.95 -17.66
CA GLN A 76 -22.65 13.34 -17.90
C GLN A 76 -23.04 13.43 -19.36
N SER A 77 -24.34 13.24 -19.55
CA SER A 77 -25.12 13.63 -20.70
C SER A 77 -24.81 15.08 -21.08
N VAL A 78 -24.21 15.28 -22.24
CA VAL A 78 -24.33 16.55 -22.97
C VAL A 78 -24.98 16.21 -24.31
N THR A 79 -26.29 15.99 -24.26
CA THR A 79 -27.14 16.06 -25.45
C THR A 79 -27.57 17.52 -25.58
N THR A 80 -26.67 18.39 -26.03
CA THR A 80 -27.10 19.71 -26.51
C THR A 80 -27.42 19.52 -27.99
N ILE A 81 -28.71 19.36 -28.24
CA ILE A 81 -29.33 19.40 -29.56
C ILE A 81 -28.89 20.72 -30.21
N MET A 82 -28.22 20.61 -31.35
CA MET A 82 -27.89 21.74 -32.22
C MET A 82 -29.14 22.03 -33.06
N PRO A 83 -29.85 23.16 -32.89
CA PRO A 83 -30.89 23.52 -33.83
C PRO A 83 -30.23 24.07 -35.10
N SER A 84 -30.47 23.36 -36.20
CA SER A 84 -30.29 23.83 -37.56
C SER A 84 -31.28 24.96 -37.85
N CYS A 85 -30.76 26.14 -38.26
CA CYS A 85 -31.33 27.06 -39.25
C CYS A 85 -30.28 28.12 -39.60
#